data_AF-A0A7G2CRB5-F1
#
_entry.id   AF-A0A7G2CRB5-F1
#
_cell.length_a   1.000
_cell.length_b   1.000
_cell.length_c   1.000
_cell.angle_alpha   90.00
_cell.angle_beta   90.00
_cell.angle_gamma   90.00
#
_symmetry.space_group_name_H-M   'P 1'
#
loop_
_entity.id
_entity.type
_entity.pdbx_description
1 polymer ?
#
loop_
_entity_poly.entity_id
_entity_poly.type
_entity_poly.pdbx_seq_one_letter_code
_entity_poly.pdbx_strand_id
1 'polypeptide(L)'
;MRHIVVLGDSLTEQGYASGWVSQLSNAYIRRAGVINGGLSGYNSRWLKEALLTAELRQRWLPSSLLEETPPLFATLLIGSNDCASNEQHVPLEEFKENIQAVVEFVLTTWKPVGGVFVVTLPPIMEEVWAATNGLNRTLKDCRAYRTATLEAVAGKEDVHVVDFHTVMLGYSREEGWDGSGEVPYDPAAPYGALLRDGLHLNEKGGALLFETLMQAVRSSPKAKKISEKKLSMLAPYWGEVCKKDGKTGE
;
A
#
# COMPACT_ATOMS: atom_id res chain seq x y z
N MET A 1 -1.94 20.59 -5.58
CA MET A 1 -0.70 19.85 -5.98
C MET A 1 -1.09 18.40 -6.23
N ARG A 2 -0.56 17.73 -7.27
CA ARG A 2 -0.79 16.30 -7.47
C ARG A 2 -0.28 15.52 -6.26
N HIS A 3 -1.01 14.49 -5.84
CA HIS A 3 -0.63 13.69 -4.70
C HIS A 3 -1.05 12.24 -4.87
N ILE A 4 -0.43 11.36 -4.10
CA ILE A 4 -0.75 9.95 -3.91
C ILE A 4 -1.09 9.78 -2.44
N VAL A 5 -2.11 8.99 -2.11
CA VAL A 5 -2.44 8.67 -0.72
C VAL A 5 -2.16 7.20 -0.48
N VAL A 6 -1.45 6.87 0.60
CA VAL A 6 -1.28 5.49 1.04
C VAL A 6 -1.98 5.29 2.36
N LEU A 7 -2.92 4.35 2.43
CA LEU A 7 -3.70 4.04 3.63
C LEU A 7 -3.30 2.67 4.19
N GLY A 8 -3.33 2.52 5.51
CA GLY A 8 -3.13 1.22 6.13
C GLY A 8 -2.80 1.28 7.61
N ASP A 9 -2.20 0.19 8.09
CA ASP A 9 -1.74 0.04 9.47
C ASP A 9 -0.26 0.44 9.65
N SER A 10 0.44 -0.21 10.58
CA SER A 10 1.85 0.00 10.88
C SER A 10 2.76 -0.27 9.68
N LEU A 11 2.38 -1.15 8.75
CA LEU A 11 3.14 -1.40 7.52
C LEU A 11 3.16 -0.18 6.60
N THR A 12 2.10 0.62 6.64
CA THR A 12 2.01 1.90 5.93
C THR A 12 2.65 3.03 6.73
N GLU A 13 2.39 3.11 8.05
CA GLU A 13 2.95 4.17 8.91
C GLU A 13 4.49 4.14 8.90
N GLN A 14 5.06 2.94 9.08
CA GLN A 14 6.50 2.70 9.04
C GLN A 14 7.04 2.60 7.60
N GLY A 15 6.23 2.91 6.58
CA GLY A 15 6.60 2.78 5.19
C GLY A 15 7.78 3.66 4.74
N TYR A 16 8.04 4.77 5.45
CA TYR A 16 9.27 5.54 5.25
C TYR A 16 10.50 4.80 5.80
N ALA A 17 10.37 4.14 6.96
CA ALA A 17 11.45 3.41 7.62
C ALA A 17 11.78 2.08 6.90
N SER A 18 10.76 1.35 6.44
CA SER A 18 10.97 0.18 5.56
C SER A 18 11.32 0.58 4.13
N GLY A 19 11.19 1.86 3.78
CA GLY A 19 11.67 2.42 2.52
C GLY A 19 10.68 2.37 1.36
N TRP A 20 9.52 1.71 1.45
CA TRP A 20 8.60 1.62 0.32
C TRP A 20 7.91 2.96 0.01
N VAL A 21 7.52 3.73 1.04
CA VAL A 21 6.96 5.09 0.89
C VAL A 21 8.06 6.09 0.53
N SER A 22 9.27 5.89 1.05
CA SER A 22 10.45 6.70 0.68
C SER A 22 10.78 6.56 -0.81
N GLN A 23 10.81 5.33 -1.31
CA GLN A 23 11.05 5.05 -2.73
C GLN A 23 9.91 5.55 -3.61
N LEU A 24 8.65 5.41 -3.17
CA LEU A 24 7.51 5.98 -3.87
C LEU A 24 7.61 7.51 -3.97
N SER A 25 7.94 8.18 -2.86
CA SER A 25 8.13 9.63 -2.82
C SER A 25 9.26 10.08 -3.74
N ASN A 26 10.37 9.33 -3.75
CA ASN A 26 11.51 9.60 -4.63
C ASN A 26 11.15 9.39 -6.12
N ALA A 27 10.42 8.33 -6.45
CA ALA A 27 9.99 8.05 -7.83
C ALA A 27 9.11 9.17 -8.39
N TYR A 28 8.25 9.75 -7.55
CA TYR A 28 7.36 10.85 -7.91
C TYR A 28 7.92 12.24 -7.58
N ILE A 29 9.20 12.37 -7.26
CA ILE A 29 9.80 13.64 -6.86
C ILE A 29 9.62 14.70 -7.96
N ARG A 30 9.20 15.90 -7.55
CA ARG A 30 8.79 17.00 -8.46
C ARG A 30 7.63 16.65 -9.40
N ARG A 31 6.82 15.62 -9.10
CA ARG A 31 5.64 15.23 -9.91
C ARG A 31 4.39 15.11 -9.07
N ALA A 32 4.50 14.51 -7.88
CA ALA A 32 3.44 14.42 -6.88
C ALA A 32 4.04 14.29 -5.48
N GLY A 33 3.28 14.71 -4.46
CA GLY A 33 3.58 14.38 -3.06
C GLY A 33 2.97 13.04 -2.66
N VAL A 34 3.51 12.39 -1.63
CA VAL A 34 2.93 11.18 -1.04
C VAL A 34 2.42 11.50 0.35
N ILE A 35 1.14 11.25 0.59
CA ILE A 35 0.48 11.43 1.88
C ILE A 35 0.43 10.05 2.54
N ASN A 36 1.16 9.90 3.65
CA ASN A 36 1.18 8.68 4.44
C ASN A 36 0.05 8.71 5.47
N GLY A 37 -1.00 7.93 5.21
CA GLY A 37 -2.13 7.67 6.11
C GLY A 37 -2.01 6.28 6.74
N GLY A 38 -0.85 5.91 7.25
CA GLY A 38 -0.70 4.74 8.10
C GLY A 38 -1.12 5.03 9.54
N LEU A 39 -1.76 4.06 10.19
CA LEU A 39 -2.14 4.12 11.60
C LEU A 39 -1.72 2.83 12.30
N SER A 40 -0.58 2.86 13.00
CA SER A 40 -0.02 1.69 13.67
C SER A 40 -1.01 1.06 14.66
N GLY A 41 -1.13 -0.27 14.60
CA GLY A 41 -2.05 -1.06 15.42
C GLY A 41 -3.49 -1.09 14.93
N TYR A 42 -3.88 -0.28 13.94
CA TYR A 42 -5.26 -0.26 13.44
C TYR A 42 -5.63 -1.54 12.69
N ASN A 43 -6.86 -2.00 12.88
CA ASN A 43 -7.52 -2.99 12.02
C ASN A 43 -8.48 -2.29 11.04
N SER A 44 -9.09 -3.07 10.14
CA SER A 44 -10.02 -2.55 9.13
C SER A 44 -11.24 -1.84 9.72
N ARG A 45 -11.75 -2.29 10.88
CA ARG A 45 -12.91 -1.70 11.56
C ARG A 45 -12.61 -0.25 11.97
N TRP A 46 -11.49 -0.04 12.65
CA TRP A 46 -11.10 1.29 13.13
C TRP A 46 -10.64 2.19 11.98
N LEU A 47 -9.97 1.63 10.97
CA LEU A 47 -9.59 2.39 9.76
C LEU A 47 -10.83 2.92 9.02
N LYS A 48 -11.85 2.05 8.84
CA LYS A 48 -13.14 2.44 8.27
C LYS A 48 -13.79 3.56 9.09
N GLU A 49 -13.87 3.40 10.41
CA GLU A 49 -14.46 4.41 11.28
C GLU A 49 -13.73 5.76 11.17
N ALA A 50 -12.39 5.76 11.23
CA ALA A 50 -11.57 6.96 11.08
C ALA A 50 -11.76 7.64 9.73
N LEU A 51 -11.92 6.87 8.65
CA LEU A 51 -12.12 7.39 7.30
C LEU A 51 -13.53 7.94 7.08
N LEU A 52 -14.57 7.22 7.51
CA LEU A 52 -15.96 7.59 7.23
C LEU A 52 -16.47 8.69 8.17
N THR A 53 -15.90 8.82 9.38
CA THR A 53 -16.23 9.90 10.31
C THR A 53 -15.52 11.18 9.92
N ALA A 54 -16.28 12.21 9.52
CA ALA A 54 -15.72 13.45 8.97
C ALA A 54 -14.74 14.13 9.94
N GLU A 55 -15.08 14.18 11.22
CA GLU A 55 -14.26 14.81 12.26
C GLU A 55 -12.93 14.08 12.47
N LEU A 56 -12.94 12.74 12.47
CA LEU A 56 -11.72 11.94 12.59
C LEU A 56 -10.88 12.05 11.32
N ARG A 57 -11.51 11.94 10.15
CA ARG A 57 -10.83 12.04 8.85
C ARG A 57 -10.11 13.38 8.69
N GLN A 58 -10.75 14.49 9.05
CA GLN A 58 -10.16 15.84 9.00
C GLN A 58 -8.96 16.04 9.94
N ARG A 59 -8.90 15.30 11.05
CA ARG A 59 -7.75 15.35 11.98
C ARG A 59 -6.58 14.50 11.52
N TRP A 60 -6.85 13.44 10.76
CA TRP A 60 -5.88 12.44 10.33
C TRP A 60 -5.26 12.75 8.96
N LEU A 61 -6.08 13.16 8.00
CA LEU A 61 -5.67 13.43 6.62
C LEU A 61 -5.97 14.88 6.24
N PRO A 62 -5.26 15.43 5.24
CA PRO A 62 -5.59 16.75 4.68
C PRO A 62 -6.86 16.66 3.82
N SER A 63 -8.02 16.38 4.44
CA SER A 63 -9.26 16.00 3.76
C SER A 63 -9.73 17.02 2.72
N SER A 64 -9.58 18.32 2.99
CA SER A 64 -9.93 19.35 2.00
C SER A 64 -9.13 19.20 0.70
N LEU A 65 -7.83 18.94 0.80
CA LEU A 65 -6.98 18.69 -0.37
C LEU A 65 -7.42 17.45 -1.13
N LEU A 66 -7.79 16.37 -0.42
CA LEU A 66 -8.19 15.10 -1.03
C LEU A 66 -9.56 15.16 -1.70
N GLU A 67 -10.46 16.02 -1.20
CA GLU A 67 -11.80 16.23 -1.74
C GLU A 67 -11.80 17.26 -2.89
N GLU A 68 -10.92 18.27 -2.86
CA GLU A 68 -10.80 19.30 -3.91
C GLU A 68 -9.94 18.86 -5.11
N THR A 69 -8.88 18.09 -4.86
CA THR A 69 -7.96 17.63 -5.90
C THR A 69 -7.90 16.10 -5.87
N PRO A 70 -8.37 15.41 -6.92
CA PRO A 70 -8.30 13.96 -6.95
C PRO A 70 -6.85 13.43 -6.84
N PRO A 71 -6.58 12.41 -6.00
CA PRO A 71 -5.28 11.75 -5.97
C PRO A 71 -4.95 11.14 -7.33
N LEU A 72 -3.66 11.01 -7.65
CA LEU A 72 -3.23 10.22 -8.81
C LEU A 72 -3.68 8.78 -8.67
N PHE A 73 -3.49 8.20 -7.49
CA PHE A 73 -4.05 6.93 -7.07
C PHE A 73 -4.02 6.87 -5.55
N ALA A 74 -4.74 5.91 -4.98
CA ALA A 74 -4.66 5.58 -3.56
C ALA A 74 -4.21 4.14 -3.37
N THR A 75 -3.59 3.80 -2.23
CA THR A 75 -3.35 2.42 -1.83
C THR A 75 -4.10 2.08 -0.54
N LEU A 76 -4.41 0.80 -0.36
CA LEU A 76 -4.91 0.26 0.91
C LEU A 76 -4.12 -1.01 1.26
N LEU A 77 -3.39 -0.98 2.38
CA LEU A 77 -2.68 -2.12 2.96
C LEU A 77 -3.13 -2.32 4.42
N ILE A 78 -3.99 -3.31 4.64
CA ILE A 78 -4.60 -3.58 5.95
C ILE A 78 -4.90 -5.08 6.07
N GLY A 79 -5.05 -5.59 7.29
CA GLY A 79 -5.39 -6.99 7.56
C GLY A 79 -4.40 -7.71 8.49
N SER A 80 -3.17 -7.20 8.62
CA SER A 80 -2.15 -7.79 9.50
C SER A 80 -2.55 -7.77 10.98
N ASN A 81 -3.41 -6.83 11.37
CA ASN A 81 -3.99 -6.76 12.71
C ASN A 81 -5.32 -7.51 12.80
N ASP A 82 -6.14 -7.46 11.75
CA ASP A 82 -7.44 -8.13 11.69
C ASP A 82 -7.33 -9.65 11.84
N CYS A 83 -6.28 -10.26 11.30
CA CYS A 83 -5.99 -11.69 11.41
C CYS A 83 -5.43 -12.13 12.77
N ALA A 84 -5.28 -11.21 13.73
CA ALA A 84 -4.89 -11.56 15.08
C ALA A 84 -6.01 -12.30 15.82
N SER A 85 -5.67 -12.95 16.92
CA SER A 85 -6.58 -13.63 17.87
C SER A 85 -6.66 -12.90 19.21
N ASN A 86 -6.36 -11.60 19.21
CA ASN A 86 -6.44 -10.69 20.36
C ASN A 86 -7.46 -9.56 20.08
N GLU A 87 -7.40 -8.46 20.82
CA GLU A 87 -8.31 -7.31 20.72
C GLU A 87 -8.32 -6.63 19.34
N GLN A 88 -7.31 -6.91 18.49
CA GLN A 88 -7.24 -6.39 17.13
C GLN A 88 -8.07 -7.20 16.13
N HIS A 89 -8.57 -8.38 16.52
CA HIS A 89 -9.32 -9.27 15.64
C HIS A 89 -10.55 -8.62 15.01
N VAL A 90 -10.76 -8.88 13.72
CA VAL A 90 -11.97 -8.52 12.98
C VAL A 90 -12.44 -9.74 12.20
N PRO A 91 -13.66 -10.28 12.42
CA PRO A 91 -14.15 -11.45 11.69
C PRO A 91 -14.10 -11.28 10.16
N LEU A 92 -13.83 -12.36 9.42
CA LEU A 92 -13.61 -12.34 7.96
C LEU A 92 -14.71 -11.62 7.16
N GLU A 93 -15.98 -11.87 7.47
CA GLU A 93 -17.09 -11.20 6.77
C GLU A 93 -17.09 -9.69 7.03
N GLU A 94 -16.91 -9.28 8.28
CA GLU A 94 -16.81 -7.86 8.63
C GLU A 94 -15.56 -7.23 7.99
N PHE A 95 -14.44 -7.93 7.95
CA PHE A 95 -13.23 -7.48 7.27
C PHE A 95 -13.50 -7.18 5.79
N LYS A 96 -14.19 -8.07 5.07
CA LYS A 96 -14.58 -7.85 3.66
C LYS A 96 -15.46 -6.61 3.50
N GLU A 97 -16.47 -6.47 4.34
CA GLU A 97 -17.36 -5.30 4.34
C GLU A 97 -16.57 -4.01 4.62
N ASN A 98 -15.61 -4.05 5.54
CA ASN A 98 -14.76 -2.91 5.88
C ASN A 98 -13.88 -2.49 4.69
N ILE A 99 -13.23 -3.45 4.02
CA ILE A 99 -12.44 -3.18 2.80
C ILE A 99 -13.33 -2.55 1.73
N GLN A 100 -14.52 -3.12 1.50
CA GLN A 100 -15.47 -2.63 0.50
C GLN A 100 -15.89 -1.19 0.79
N ALA A 101 -16.22 -0.88 2.04
CA ALA A 101 -16.64 0.46 2.46
C ALA A 101 -15.52 1.49 2.31
N VAL A 102 -14.28 1.14 2.69
CA VAL A 102 -13.11 2.02 2.52
C VAL A 102 -12.85 2.29 1.04
N VAL A 103 -12.83 1.23 0.20
CA VAL A 103 -12.60 1.36 -1.24
C VAL A 103 -13.70 2.20 -1.89
N GLU A 104 -14.97 1.94 -1.55
CA GLU A 104 -16.12 2.69 -2.06
C GLU A 104 -16.02 4.17 -1.72
N PHE A 105 -15.69 4.49 -0.47
CA PHE A 105 -15.50 5.88 -0.05
C PHE A 105 -14.40 6.57 -0.86
N VAL A 106 -13.25 5.93 -1.04
CA VAL A 106 -12.13 6.50 -1.80
C VAL A 106 -12.53 6.73 -3.26
N LEU A 107 -13.20 5.77 -3.90
CA LEU A 107 -13.63 5.87 -5.29
C LEU A 107 -14.69 6.96 -5.49
N THR A 108 -15.62 7.12 -4.55
CA THR A 108 -16.75 8.05 -4.68
C THR A 108 -16.44 9.45 -4.19
N THR A 109 -15.63 9.58 -3.14
CA THR A 109 -15.34 10.85 -2.47
C THR A 109 -14.05 11.48 -2.99
N TRP A 110 -12.95 10.72 -3.04
CA TRP A 110 -11.65 11.24 -3.50
C TRP A 110 -11.46 11.08 -5.01
N LYS A 111 -12.17 10.12 -5.64
CA LYS A 111 -12.19 9.91 -7.09
C LYS A 111 -10.78 9.81 -7.72
N PRO A 112 -9.87 8.97 -7.18
CA PRO A 112 -8.50 8.92 -7.65
C PRO A 112 -8.42 8.64 -9.15
N VAL A 113 -7.55 9.38 -9.85
CA VAL A 113 -7.43 9.31 -11.32
C VAL A 113 -7.19 7.88 -11.77
N GLY A 114 -6.24 7.20 -11.14
CA GLY A 114 -5.80 5.84 -11.40
C GLY A 114 -6.52 4.75 -10.62
N GLY A 115 -7.51 5.10 -9.80
CA GLY A 115 -8.19 4.12 -8.95
C GLY A 115 -7.46 3.81 -7.64
N VAL A 116 -7.86 2.69 -7.02
CA VAL A 116 -7.34 2.20 -5.74
C VAL A 116 -6.52 0.94 -5.94
N PHE A 117 -5.28 0.93 -5.46
CA PHE A 117 -4.40 -0.23 -5.45
C PHE A 117 -4.50 -0.92 -4.09
N VAL A 118 -5.26 -2.02 -4.03
CA VAL A 118 -5.48 -2.77 -2.80
C VAL A 118 -4.39 -3.83 -2.68
N VAL A 119 -3.55 -3.67 -1.65
CA VAL A 119 -2.39 -4.49 -1.38
C VAL A 119 -2.78 -5.56 -0.35
N THR A 120 -2.55 -6.83 -0.66
CA THR A 120 -2.78 -7.91 0.32
C THR A 120 -1.75 -7.84 1.45
N LEU A 121 -2.19 -8.12 2.68
CA LEU A 121 -1.31 -8.21 3.85
C LEU A 121 -0.16 -9.22 3.63
N PRO A 122 1.06 -8.95 4.12
CA PRO A 122 2.17 -9.89 4.00
C PRO A 122 1.94 -11.18 4.82
N PRO A 123 2.65 -12.28 4.50
CA PRO A 123 2.74 -13.44 5.39
C PRO A 123 3.46 -13.08 6.70
N ILE A 124 3.22 -13.88 7.74
CA ILE A 124 3.83 -13.72 9.07
C ILE A 124 4.85 -14.84 9.34
N MET A 125 5.96 -14.50 9.98
CA MET A 125 6.86 -15.49 10.61
C MET A 125 6.41 -15.73 12.04
N GLU A 126 5.55 -16.73 12.23
CA GLU A 126 4.88 -17.02 13.50
C GLU A 126 5.85 -17.16 14.67
N GLU A 127 6.93 -17.93 14.51
CA GLU A 127 7.90 -18.19 15.59
C GLU A 127 8.61 -16.92 16.03
N VAL A 128 9.04 -16.08 15.09
CA VAL A 128 9.75 -14.82 15.36
C VAL A 128 8.81 -13.83 16.07
N TRP A 129 7.57 -13.72 15.58
CA TRP A 129 6.58 -12.82 16.17
C TRP A 129 6.16 -13.28 17.58
N ALA A 130 5.89 -14.57 17.74
CA ALA A 130 5.43 -15.15 19.00
C ALA A 130 6.47 -15.07 20.12
N ALA A 131 7.77 -15.03 19.79
CA ALA A 131 8.84 -14.89 20.77
C ALA A 131 8.72 -13.61 21.63
N THR A 132 8.11 -12.54 21.10
CA THR A 132 7.93 -11.28 21.84
C THR A 132 6.47 -11.01 22.20
N ASN A 133 5.52 -11.45 21.36
CA ASN A 133 4.12 -11.02 21.47
C ASN A 133 3.15 -12.16 21.85
N GLY A 134 3.66 -13.39 22.00
CA GLY A 134 2.84 -14.59 22.09
C GLY A 134 2.23 -15.01 20.74
N LEU A 135 1.77 -16.25 20.64
CA LEU A 135 1.13 -16.77 19.44
C LEU A 135 -0.27 -16.19 19.32
N ASN A 136 -0.38 -15.05 18.64
CA ASN A 136 -1.65 -14.36 18.42
C ASN A 136 -1.99 -14.15 16.94
N ARG A 137 -1.14 -14.62 16.01
CA ARG A 137 -1.34 -14.53 14.56
C ARG A 137 -0.72 -15.77 13.92
N THR A 138 -1.35 -16.30 12.88
CA THR A 138 -0.85 -17.46 12.14
C THR A 138 -0.80 -17.18 10.64
N LEU A 139 0.12 -17.83 9.92
CA LEU A 139 0.21 -17.79 8.47
C LEU A 139 -1.07 -18.30 7.83
N LYS A 140 -1.73 -19.30 8.45
CA LYS A 140 -3.03 -19.81 8.03
C LYS A 140 -4.10 -18.72 8.07
N ASP A 141 -4.15 -17.94 9.15
CA ASP A 141 -5.11 -16.85 9.25
C ASP A 141 -4.74 -15.72 8.28
N CYS A 142 -3.48 -15.32 8.20
CA CYS A 142 -3.03 -14.34 7.20
C CYS A 142 -3.44 -14.74 5.77
N ARG A 143 -3.35 -16.03 5.43
CA ARG A 143 -3.83 -16.57 4.14
C ARG A 143 -5.33 -16.38 3.94
N ALA A 144 -6.13 -16.63 4.98
CA ALA A 144 -7.58 -16.42 4.91
C ALA A 144 -7.93 -14.95 4.67
N TYR A 145 -7.26 -14.02 5.37
CA TYR A 145 -7.47 -12.58 5.17
C TYR A 145 -6.96 -12.10 3.81
N ARG A 146 -5.89 -12.67 3.27
CA ARG A 146 -5.46 -12.42 1.89
C ARG A 146 -6.58 -12.77 0.92
N THR A 147 -7.13 -13.98 1.03
CA THR A 147 -8.25 -14.41 0.17
C THR A 147 -9.45 -13.48 0.32
N ALA A 148 -9.80 -13.12 1.56
CA ALA A 148 -10.89 -12.18 1.82
C ALA A 148 -10.64 -10.79 1.19
N THR A 149 -9.41 -10.27 1.21
CA THR A 149 -9.06 -9.03 0.50
C THR A 149 -9.32 -9.15 -1.00
N LEU A 150 -8.93 -10.26 -1.62
CA LEU A 150 -9.14 -10.50 -3.05
C LEU A 150 -10.63 -10.60 -3.40
N GLU A 151 -11.39 -11.36 -2.60
CA GLU A 151 -12.84 -11.50 -2.75
C GLU A 151 -13.57 -10.15 -2.60
N ALA A 152 -13.18 -9.34 -1.62
CA ALA A 152 -13.81 -8.06 -1.32
C ALA A 152 -13.76 -7.08 -2.51
N VAL A 153 -12.74 -7.17 -3.35
CA VAL A 153 -12.50 -6.24 -4.46
C VAL A 153 -12.63 -6.86 -5.85
N ALA A 154 -12.99 -8.15 -5.93
CA ALA A 154 -13.14 -8.86 -7.19
C ALA A 154 -14.18 -8.17 -8.09
N GLY A 155 -13.82 -7.93 -9.35
CA GLY A 155 -14.71 -7.35 -10.35
C GLY A 155 -15.05 -5.86 -10.16
N LYS A 156 -14.45 -5.16 -9.18
CA LYS A 156 -14.64 -3.71 -9.02
C LYS A 156 -13.85 -2.94 -10.07
N GLU A 157 -14.53 -2.07 -10.82
CA GLU A 157 -13.87 -1.14 -11.73
C GLU A 157 -12.97 -0.16 -10.97
N ASP A 158 -11.87 0.25 -11.59
CA ASP A 158 -10.88 1.17 -11.00
C ASP A 158 -10.31 0.70 -9.65
N VAL A 159 -10.35 -0.61 -9.39
CA VAL A 159 -9.62 -1.26 -8.29
C VAL A 159 -8.59 -2.22 -8.88
N HIS A 160 -7.37 -2.13 -8.39
CA HIS A 160 -6.23 -2.92 -8.84
C HIS A 160 -5.67 -3.72 -7.66
N VAL A 161 -5.64 -5.05 -7.80
CA VAL A 161 -5.05 -5.92 -6.79
C VAL A 161 -3.53 -5.91 -6.92
N VAL A 162 -2.86 -5.74 -5.78
CA VAL A 162 -1.42 -5.95 -5.62
C VAL A 162 -1.26 -7.10 -4.63
N ASP A 163 -1.16 -8.33 -5.13
CA ASP A 163 -1.12 -9.54 -4.28
C ASP A 163 0.27 -9.79 -3.67
N PHE A 164 0.67 -8.84 -2.82
CA PHE A 164 1.98 -8.81 -2.19
C PHE A 164 2.24 -10.02 -1.31
N HIS A 165 1.20 -10.60 -0.69
CA HIS A 165 1.30 -11.85 0.06
C HIS A 165 1.94 -12.97 -0.77
N THR A 166 1.40 -13.22 -1.96
CA THR A 166 1.89 -14.27 -2.87
C THR A 166 3.28 -13.94 -3.38
N VAL A 167 3.55 -12.66 -3.69
CA VAL A 167 4.88 -12.21 -4.10
C VAL A 167 5.92 -12.50 -3.02
N MET A 168 5.61 -12.22 -1.74
CA MET A 168 6.50 -12.52 -0.63
C MET A 168 6.74 -14.02 -0.46
N LEU A 169 5.70 -14.87 -0.51
CA LEU A 169 5.88 -16.32 -0.38
C LEU A 169 6.72 -16.94 -1.50
N GLY A 170 6.75 -16.32 -2.68
CA GLY A 170 7.65 -16.72 -3.77
C GLY A 170 9.03 -16.07 -3.73
N TYR A 171 9.34 -15.26 -2.72
CA TYR A 171 10.65 -14.64 -2.57
C TYR A 171 11.76 -15.71 -2.57
N SER A 172 12.80 -15.46 -3.36
CA SER A 172 13.95 -16.35 -3.63
C SER A 172 13.70 -17.62 -4.45
N ARG A 173 12.54 -17.77 -5.12
CA ARG A 173 12.29 -18.96 -5.95
C ARG A 173 13.06 -19.00 -7.27
N GLU A 174 13.53 -17.87 -7.79
CA GLU A 174 14.53 -17.69 -8.87
C GLU A 174 14.49 -16.20 -9.31
N GLU A 175 15.57 -15.68 -9.90
CA GLU A 175 15.51 -14.38 -10.59
C GLU A 175 14.55 -14.48 -11.80
N GLY A 176 13.55 -13.61 -11.88
CA GLY A 176 12.61 -13.56 -13.02
C GLY A 176 11.27 -14.28 -12.82
N TRP A 177 10.95 -14.74 -11.60
CA TRP A 177 9.60 -15.25 -11.30
C TRP A 177 8.55 -14.14 -11.46
N ASP A 178 7.55 -14.38 -12.30
CA ASP A 178 6.52 -13.41 -12.71
C ASP A 178 5.29 -13.40 -11.79
N GLY A 179 5.32 -14.17 -10.70
CA GLY A 179 4.19 -14.33 -9.79
C GLY A 179 3.17 -15.39 -10.24
N SER A 180 3.43 -16.13 -11.33
CA SER A 180 2.55 -17.19 -11.82
C SER A 180 2.88 -18.56 -11.19
N GLY A 181 1.84 -19.38 -10.99
CA GLY A 181 1.95 -20.74 -10.42
C GLY A 181 1.52 -20.85 -8.95
N GLU A 182 1.41 -22.09 -8.46
CA GLU A 182 1.12 -22.35 -7.05
C GLU A 182 2.33 -21.99 -6.18
N VAL A 183 2.10 -21.17 -5.16
CA VAL A 183 3.09 -20.89 -4.11
C VAL A 183 2.72 -21.70 -2.87
N PRO A 184 3.49 -22.76 -2.53
CA PRO A 184 3.45 -23.43 -1.25
C PRO A 184 3.48 -22.42 -0.11
N TYR A 185 2.49 -22.56 0.78
CA TYR A 185 2.47 -21.87 2.06
C TYR A 185 3.42 -22.61 3.00
N ASP A 186 4.71 -22.35 2.83
CA ASP A 186 5.78 -22.94 3.62
C ASP A 186 6.26 -21.94 4.68
N PRO A 187 6.02 -22.18 5.98
CA PRO A 187 6.55 -21.34 7.06
C PRO A 187 8.08 -21.23 7.08
N ALA A 188 8.80 -22.18 6.47
CA ALA A 188 10.25 -22.16 6.33
C ALA A 188 10.73 -21.42 5.07
N ALA A 189 9.81 -20.87 4.26
CA ALA A 189 10.19 -20.11 3.08
C ALA A 189 10.99 -18.84 3.45
N PRO A 190 11.92 -18.40 2.60
CA PRO A 190 12.91 -17.38 2.95
C PRO A 190 12.34 -15.96 2.98
N TYR A 191 11.02 -15.78 2.82
CA TYR A 191 10.35 -14.49 2.97
C TYR A 191 10.56 -13.89 4.37
N GLY A 192 10.89 -14.69 5.38
CA GLY A 192 11.29 -14.17 6.69
C GLY A 192 12.43 -13.15 6.63
N ALA A 193 13.32 -13.23 5.62
CA ALA A 193 14.38 -12.26 5.39
C ALA A 193 13.88 -10.86 4.96
N LEU A 194 12.59 -10.73 4.63
CA LEU A 194 11.91 -9.47 4.28
C LEU A 194 11.27 -8.79 5.50
N LEU A 195 11.23 -9.47 6.65
CA LEU A 195 10.61 -9.01 7.88
C LEU A 195 11.68 -8.65 8.92
N ARG A 196 11.38 -7.69 9.79
CA ARG A 196 12.26 -7.28 10.90
C ARG A 196 11.99 -8.08 12.16
N ASP A 197 10.72 -8.23 12.52
CA ASP A 197 10.24 -8.81 13.78
C ASP A 197 9.22 -9.93 13.55
N GLY A 198 9.21 -10.47 12.33
CA GLY A 198 8.26 -11.48 11.89
C GLY A 198 6.91 -10.95 11.42
N LEU A 199 6.64 -9.64 11.55
CA LEU A 199 5.43 -8.98 11.03
C LEU A 199 5.73 -7.76 10.15
N HIS A 200 6.59 -6.85 10.63
CA HIS A 200 6.88 -5.59 9.94
C HIS A 200 7.97 -5.76 8.88
N LEU A 201 7.81 -5.08 7.74
CA LEU A 201 8.80 -5.06 6.67
C LEU A 201 10.11 -4.43 7.14
N ASN A 202 11.22 -5.05 6.78
CA ASN A 202 12.53 -4.39 6.76
C ASN A 202 12.75 -3.68 5.41
N GLU A 203 13.94 -3.13 5.17
CA GLU A 203 14.26 -2.41 3.93
C GLU A 203 14.12 -3.27 2.66
N LYS A 204 14.46 -4.58 2.73
CA LYS A 204 14.30 -5.50 1.60
C LYS A 204 12.82 -5.76 1.32
N GLY A 205 12.03 -5.97 2.37
CA GLY A 205 10.57 -6.12 2.26
C GLY A 205 9.91 -4.88 1.69
N GLY A 206 10.31 -3.69 2.13
CA GLY A 206 9.81 -2.44 1.59
C GLY A 206 10.21 -2.19 0.14
N ALA A 207 11.44 -2.52 -0.26
CA ALA A 207 11.85 -2.46 -1.66
C ALA A 207 11.02 -3.40 -2.55
N LEU A 208 10.75 -4.62 -2.09
CA LEU A 208 9.90 -5.56 -2.83
C LEU A 208 8.46 -5.03 -2.96
N LEU A 209 7.89 -4.46 -1.89
CA LEU A 209 6.56 -3.86 -1.94
C LEU A 209 6.50 -2.69 -2.93
N PHE A 210 7.50 -1.81 -2.91
CA PHE A 210 7.61 -0.70 -3.85
C PHE A 210 7.61 -1.18 -5.31
N GLU A 211 8.48 -2.14 -5.66
CA GLU A 211 8.55 -2.64 -7.03
C GLU A 211 7.25 -3.34 -7.45
N THR A 212 6.65 -4.14 -6.56
CA THR A 212 5.37 -4.82 -6.82
C THR A 212 4.25 -3.81 -7.09
N LEU A 213 4.15 -2.76 -6.27
CA LEU A 213 3.19 -1.67 -6.46
C LEU A 213 3.46 -0.92 -7.77
N MET A 214 4.71 -0.56 -8.06
CA MET A 214 5.05 0.20 -9.26
C MET A 214 4.82 -0.61 -10.54
N GLN A 215 5.02 -1.93 -10.51
CA GLN A 215 4.65 -2.81 -11.62
C GLN A 215 3.14 -2.77 -11.87
N ALA A 216 2.32 -2.84 -10.83
CA ALA A 216 0.87 -2.71 -10.95
C ALA A 216 0.45 -1.34 -11.50
N VAL A 217 1.04 -0.25 -10.98
CA VAL A 217 0.77 1.13 -11.44
C VAL A 217 1.13 1.32 -12.92
N ARG A 218 2.29 0.80 -13.35
CA ARG A 218 2.76 0.89 -14.74
C ARG A 218 1.95 0.02 -15.70
N SER A 219 1.36 -1.06 -15.20
CA SER A 219 0.54 -2.00 -15.99
C SER A 219 -0.95 -1.63 -16.01
N SER A 220 -1.39 -0.67 -15.19
CA SER A 220 -2.80 -0.30 -15.11
C SER A 220 -3.30 0.34 -16.43
N PRO A 221 -4.60 0.22 -16.76
CA PRO A 221 -5.18 0.87 -17.94
C PRO A 221 -4.96 2.40 -17.97
N LYS A 222 -4.76 3.00 -16.80
CA LYS A 222 -4.56 4.44 -16.62
C LYS A 222 -3.09 4.84 -16.43
N ALA A 223 -2.13 3.93 -16.65
CA ALA A 223 -0.69 4.18 -16.47
C ALA A 223 -0.17 5.46 -17.15
N LYS A 224 -0.69 5.81 -18.33
CA LYS A 224 -0.31 7.06 -19.03
C LYS A 224 -0.59 8.34 -18.22
N LYS A 225 -1.56 8.30 -17.30
CA LYS A 225 -1.97 9.44 -16.46
C LYS A 225 -1.32 9.44 -15.09
N ILE A 226 -0.83 8.29 -14.61
CA ILE A 226 -0.41 8.12 -13.21
C ILE A 226 1.03 7.66 -13.04
N SER A 227 1.68 7.08 -14.06
CA SER A 227 3.07 6.62 -13.95
C SER A 227 4.03 7.80 -13.85
N GLU A 228 4.98 7.67 -12.93
CA GLU A 228 6.07 8.59 -12.66
C GLU A 228 6.83 9.02 -13.93
N LYS A 229 7.02 8.10 -14.88
CA LYS A 229 7.76 8.37 -16.14
C LYS A 229 6.93 9.14 -17.16
N LYS A 230 5.62 9.25 -16.97
CA LYS A 230 4.68 9.88 -17.93
C LYS A 230 4.16 11.23 -17.46
N LEU A 231 4.30 11.54 -16.18
CA LEU A 231 3.91 12.84 -15.63
C LEU A 231 4.89 13.94 -16.04
N SER A 232 4.41 15.18 -16.11
CA SER A 232 5.25 16.38 -16.22
C SER A 232 5.86 16.73 -14.86
N MET A 233 7.03 17.39 -14.87
CA MET A 233 7.55 17.99 -13.63
C MET A 233 6.65 19.18 -13.24
N LEU A 234 6.50 19.42 -11.94
CA LEU A 234 5.69 20.50 -11.38
C LEU A 234 6.26 21.89 -11.70
N ALA A 235 7.58 21.97 -11.85
CA ALA A 235 8.30 23.19 -12.20
C ALA A 235 9.34 22.90 -13.30
N PRO A 236 9.66 23.89 -14.16
CA PRO A 236 10.68 23.76 -15.22
C PRO A 236 12.02 23.27 -14.70
N TYR A 237 12.83 22.69 -15.59
CA TYR A 237 14.23 22.44 -15.27
C TYR A 237 14.98 23.76 -15.10
N TRP A 238 15.93 23.85 -14.16
CA TRP A 238 16.62 25.11 -13.87
C TRP A 238 17.30 25.71 -15.11
N GLY A 239 17.84 24.87 -16.01
CA GLY A 239 18.42 25.33 -17.27
C GLY A 239 17.40 25.94 -18.24
N GLU A 240 16.12 25.57 -18.17
CA GLU A 240 15.04 26.22 -18.93
C GLU A 240 14.68 27.58 -18.34
N VAL A 241 14.79 27.73 -17.02
CA VAL A 241 14.62 29.02 -16.33
C VAL A 241 15.76 29.97 -16.70
N CYS A 242 17.01 29.53 -16.62
CA CYS A 242 18.17 30.36 -16.98
C CYS A 242 18.13 30.88 -18.43
N LYS A 243 17.72 30.03 -19.38
CA LYS A 243 17.52 30.44 -20.77
C LYS A 243 16.48 31.54 -20.92
N LYS A 244 15.38 31.50 -20.14
CA LYS A 244 14.35 32.56 -20.13
C LYS A 244 14.84 33.86 -19.50
N ASP A 245 15.70 33.75 -18.49
CA ASP A 245 16.28 34.92 -17.80
C ASP A 245 17.45 35.56 -18.57
N GLY A 246 17.73 35.12 -19.80
CA GLY A 246 18.85 35.64 -20.61
C GLY A 246 20.23 35.29 -20.07
N LYS A 247 20.32 34.39 -19.09
CA LYS A 247 21.58 33.90 -18.53
C LYS A 247 22.03 32.68 -19.33
N THR A 248 22.68 32.94 -20.46
CA THR A 248 23.42 31.90 -21.19
C THR A 248 24.70 31.61 -20.42
N GLY A 249 24.82 30.41 -19.85
CA GLY A 249 26.05 29.97 -19.21
C GLY A 249 27.20 29.93 -20.22
N GLU A 250 28.33 30.52 -19.86
CA GLU A 250 29.66 30.18 -20.39
C GLU A 250 30.07 28.79 -19.91
#